data_AF-A0A5J4PCN3-F1
#
_entry.id   AF-A0A5J4PCN3-F1
#
_cell.length_a   1.000
_cell.length_b   1.000
_cell.length_c   1.000
_cell.angle_alpha   90.00
_cell.angle_beta   90.00
_cell.angle_gamma   90.00
#
_symmetry.space_group_name_H-M   'P 1'
#
loop_
_entity.id
_entity.type
_entity.pdbx_description
1 polymer ?
#
loop_
_entity_poly.entity_id
_entity_poly.type
_entity_poly.pdbx_seq_one_letter_code
_entity_poly.pdbx_strand_id
1 'polypeptide(L)'
;MSLKIVVLAKQVPDTRHVGKDAMKADGTVNRTALPAIFNPEDLNALEQALRLKDTYPSSTVTILTMGPGRAADIIREGLFRGADNGYLL
;
A
#
# COMPACT_ATOMS: atom_id res chain seq x y z
N MET A 1 21.97 15.59 -4.00
CA MET A 1 21.12 14.94 -5.01
C MET A 1 19.70 14.90 -4.45
N SER A 2 18.66 15.10 -5.27
CA SER A 2 17.25 15.01 -4.84
C SER A 2 16.56 13.99 -5.72
N LEU A 3 15.85 13.05 -5.09
CA LEU A 3 15.11 11.99 -5.77
C LEU A 3 13.61 12.25 -5.67
N LYS A 4 12.88 11.94 -6.74
CA LYS A 4 11.42 11.84 -6.74
C LYS A 4 11.05 10.37 -6.84
N ILE A 5 10.67 9.79 -5.70
CA ILE A 5 10.43 8.35 -5.58
C ILE A 5 8.91 8.13 -5.58
N VAL A 6 8.44 7.27 -6.49
CA VAL A 6 7.06 6.81 -6.51
C VAL A 6 7.03 5.36 -6.04
N VAL A 7 6.28 5.11 -4.96
CA VAL A 7 6.03 3.77 -4.43
C VAL A 7 4.64 3.35 -4.89
N LEU A 8 4.60 2.33 -5.75
CA LEU A 8 3.34 1.68 -6.12
C LEU A 8 2.89 0.81 -4.97
N ALA A 9 1.68 1.07 -4.47
CA ALA A 9 1.14 0.37 -3.33
C ALA A 9 -0.27 -0.17 -3.63
N LYS A 10 -0.62 -1.28 -2.99
CA LYS A 10 -1.90 -1.95 -3.20
C LYS A 10 -2.59 -2.29 -1.89
N GLN A 11 -3.87 -1.96 -1.82
CA GLN A 11 -4.75 -2.49 -0.79
C GLN A 11 -5.20 -3.89 -1.20
N VAL A 12 -4.92 -4.89 -0.36
CA VAL A 12 -5.20 -6.31 -0.62
C VAL A 12 -6.00 -6.92 0.52
N PRO A 13 -6.80 -7.97 0.28
CA PRO A 13 -7.38 -8.75 1.37
C PRO A 13 -6.29 -9.41 2.22
N ASP A 14 -6.48 -9.46 3.54
CA ASP A 14 -5.56 -10.17 4.44
C ASP A 14 -5.74 -11.69 4.31
N THR A 15 -4.78 -12.33 3.64
CA THR A 15 -4.80 -13.77 3.41
C THR A 15 -4.03 -14.56 4.48
N ARG A 16 -3.64 -13.96 5.61
CA ARG A 16 -2.95 -14.70 6.69
C ARG A 16 -3.89 -15.61 7.48
N HIS A 17 -5.19 -15.31 7.46
CA HIS A 17 -6.23 -16.06 8.17
C HIS A 17 -7.33 -16.52 7.19
N VAL A 18 -6.94 -17.24 6.14
CA VAL A 18 -7.89 -17.76 5.13
C VAL A 18 -8.83 -18.77 5.78
N GLY A 19 -10.06 -18.35 6.09
CA GLY A 19 -11.14 -19.23 6.51
C GLY A 19 -11.85 -19.89 5.31
N LYS A 20 -12.77 -20.82 5.61
CA LYS A 20 -13.58 -21.53 4.60
C LYS A 20 -14.35 -20.60 3.65
N ASP A 21 -14.67 -19.38 4.10
CA ASP A 21 -15.48 -18.40 3.35
C ASP A 21 -14.62 -17.39 2.55
N ALA A 22 -13.29 -17.57 2.53
CA ALA A 22 -12.36 -16.65 1.86
C ALA A 22 -12.40 -16.75 0.32
N MET A 23 -12.94 -17.83 -0.22
CA MET A 23 -13.10 -18.06 -1.65
C MET A 23 -14.58 -18.23 -1.98
N LYS A 24 -15.01 -17.68 -3.10
CA LYS A 24 -16.35 -17.90 -3.66
C LYS A 24 -16.37 -19.16 -4.52
N ALA A 25 -17.56 -19.66 -4.82
CA ALA A 25 -17.76 -20.84 -5.68
C ALA A 25 -17.21 -20.65 -7.11
N ASP A 26 -17.07 -19.42 -7.58
CA ASP A 26 -16.50 -19.05 -8.89
C ASP A 26 -14.96 -18.98 -8.90
N GLY A 27 -14.30 -19.32 -7.79
CA GLY A 27 -12.85 -19.28 -7.66
C GLY A 27 -12.27 -17.90 -7.36
N THR A 28 -13.09 -16.88 -7.13
CA THR A 28 -12.62 -15.53 -6.77
C THR A 28 -12.56 -15.31 -5.27
N VAL A 29 -11.68 -14.40 -4.82
CA VAL A 29 -11.56 -14.04 -3.39
C VAL A 29 -12.83 -13.34 -2.90
N ASN A 30 -13.32 -13.79 -1.76
CA ASN A 30 -14.41 -13.15 -1.04
C ASN A 30 -13.92 -11.92 -0.27
N ARG A 31 -13.86 -10.77 -0.95
CA ARG A 31 -13.35 -9.50 -0.40
C ARG A 31 -14.20 -8.87 0.72
N THR A 32 -15.38 -9.42 1.02
CA THR A 32 -16.20 -8.99 2.18
C THR A 32 -15.92 -9.83 3.42
N ALA A 33 -15.33 -11.02 3.27
CA ALA A 33 -14.99 -11.90 4.38
C ALA A 33 -13.59 -11.64 4.97
N LEU A 34 -12.76 -10.85 4.29
CA LEU A 34 -11.38 -10.57 4.67
C LEU A 34 -11.17 -9.06 4.85
N PRO A 35 -10.46 -8.63 5.91
CA PRO A 35 -10.11 -7.23 6.08
C PRO A 35 -9.17 -6.79 4.96
N ALA A 36 -9.28 -5.53 4.55
CA ALA A 36 -8.41 -4.93 3.55
C ALA A 36 -7.19 -4.32 4.25
N ILE A 37 -5.98 -4.70 3.83
CA ILE A 37 -4.71 -4.29 4.42
C ILE A 37 -3.79 -3.67 3.37
N PHE A 38 -2.79 -2.91 3.82
CA PHE A 38 -1.64 -2.57 3.00
C PHE A 38 -0.90 -3.86 2.65
N ASN A 39 -0.63 -4.09 1.35
CA ASN A 39 0.16 -5.24 0.93
C ASN A 39 1.51 -5.29 1.68
N PRO A 40 1.84 -6.39 2.38
CA PRO A 40 3.06 -6.45 3.21
C PRO A 40 4.35 -6.21 2.43
N GLU A 41 4.45 -6.66 1.18
CA GLU A 41 5.63 -6.44 0.36
C GLU A 41 5.78 -4.98 -0.06
N ASP A 42 4.66 -4.28 -0.24
CA ASP A 42 4.66 -2.86 -0.60
C ASP A 42 5.10 -1.99 0.60
N LEU A 43 4.89 -2.47 1.84
CA LEU A 43 5.48 -1.83 3.03
C LEU A 43 7.01 -1.92 3.03
N ASN A 44 7.59 -3.01 2.53
CA ASN A 44 9.04 -3.11 2.35
C ASN A 44 9.53 -2.12 1.29
N ALA A 45 8.78 -1.92 0.21
CA ALA A 45 9.10 -0.94 -0.82
C ALA A 45 9.05 0.50 -0.27
N LEU A 46 8.03 0.82 0.55
CA LEU A 46 7.94 2.09 1.26
C LEU A 46 9.14 2.30 2.19
N GLU A 47 9.50 1.30 2.99
CA GLU A 47 10.66 1.37 3.88
C GLU A 47 11.97 1.65 3.10
N GLN A 48 12.20 1.00 1.96
CA GLN A 48 13.38 1.30 1.14
C GLN A 48 13.36 2.74 0.59
N ALA A 49 12.20 3.24 0.19
CA ALA A 49 12.06 4.63 -0.27
C ALA A 49 12.36 5.63 0.86
N LEU A 50 11.91 5.35 2.08
CA LEU A 50 12.18 6.17 3.26
C LEU A 50 13.67 6.18 3.62
N ARG A 51 14.36 5.03 3.57
CA ARG A 51 15.83 4.98 3.77
C ARG A 51 16.60 5.81 2.75
N LEU A 52 16.16 5.80 1.49
CA LEU A 52 16.73 6.67 0.46
C LEU A 52 16.46 8.14 0.77
N LYS A 53 15.26 8.48 1.25
CA LYS A 53 14.92 9.84 1.69
C LYS A 53 15.80 10.30 2.86
N ASP A 54 16.06 9.44 3.84
CA ASP A 54 16.97 9.74 4.96
C ASP A 54 18.40 9.98 4.47
N THR A 55 18.85 9.21 3.46
CA THR A 55 20.18 9.38 2.84
C THR A 55 20.28 10.65 1.98
N TYR A 56 19.17 11.07 1.37
CA TYR A 56 19.07 12.23 0.49
C TYR A 56 17.94 13.17 0.94
N PRO A 57 18.18 14.05 1.94
CA PRO A 57 17.12 14.76 2.68
C PRO A 57 16.18 15.65 1.85
N SER A 58 16.58 16.05 0.64
CA SER A 58 15.75 16.82 -0.29
C SER A 58 14.89 15.92 -1.21
N SER A 59 14.80 14.63 -0.94
CA SER A 59 14.01 13.67 -1.72
C SER A 59 12.57 13.60 -1.22
N THR A 60 11.66 13.26 -2.11
CA THR A 60 10.24 13.09 -1.79
C THR A 60 9.79 11.68 -2.14
N VAL A 61 8.94 11.11 -1.29
CA VAL A 61 8.29 9.81 -1.48
C VAL A 61 6.80 10.02 -1.71
N THR A 62 6.30 9.52 -2.84
CA THR A 62 4.89 9.61 -3.22
C THR A 62 4.30 8.21 -3.30
N ILE A 63 3.18 7.97 -2.62
CA ILE A 63 2.41 6.73 -2.78
C ILE A 63 1.48 6.87 -3.99
N LEU A 64 1.48 5.89 -4.87
CA LEU A 64 0.51 5.78 -5.96
C LEU A 64 -0.24 4.46 -5.81
N THR A 65 -1.57 4.51 -5.76
CA THR A 65 -2.42 3.33 -5.73
C THR A 65 -3.58 3.49 -6.70
N MET A 66 -4.07 2.37 -7.22
CA MET A 66 -5.24 2.32 -8.09
C MET A 66 -6.27 1.40 -7.46
N GLY A 67 -7.50 1.90 -7.30
CA GLY A 67 -8.55 1.13 -6.67
C GLY A 67 -9.79 1.94 -6.29
N PRO A 68 -10.77 1.30 -5.62
CA PRO A 68 -11.95 2.01 -5.11
C PRO A 68 -11.55 3.07 -4.08
N GLY A 69 -12.45 4.01 -3.78
CA GLY A 69 -12.21 5.11 -2.82
C GLY A 69 -11.58 4.69 -1.48
N ARG A 70 -11.91 3.50 -0.97
CA ARG A 70 -11.32 2.93 0.25
C ARG A 70 -9.82 2.61 0.17
N ALA A 71 -9.24 2.50 -1.03
CA ALA A 71 -7.79 2.34 -1.19
C ALA A 71 -7.02 3.58 -0.74
N ALA A 72 -7.69 4.72 -0.55
CA ALA A 72 -7.09 5.90 0.10
C ALA A 72 -6.59 5.61 1.53
N ASP A 73 -7.10 4.56 2.21
CA ASP A 73 -6.67 4.21 3.56
C ASP A 73 -5.18 3.85 3.62
N ILE A 74 -4.67 3.11 2.62
CA ILE A 74 -3.25 2.75 2.56
C ILE A 74 -2.36 3.94 2.18
N ILE A 75 -2.90 4.93 1.45
CA ILE A 75 -2.20 6.21 1.24
C ILE A 75 -2.04 6.92 2.58
N ARG A 76 -3.11 7.05 3.37
CA ARG A 76 -3.04 7.69 4.69
C ARG A 76 -2.05 6.98 5.60
N GLU A 77 -2.05 5.64 5.59
CA GLU A 77 -1.06 4.84 6.30
C GLU A 77 0.38 5.13 5.84
N GLY A 78 0.61 5.24 4.52
CA GLY A 78 1.91 5.65 3.98
C GLY A 78 2.35 7.05 4.41
N LEU A 79 1.41 8.01 4.46
CA LEU A 79 1.67 9.36 4.96
C LEU A 79 2.04 9.35 6.45
N PHE A 80 1.33 8.58 7.29
CA PHE A 80 1.68 8.42 8.71
C PHE A 80 3.07 7.81 8.92
N ARG A 81 3.56 7.03 7.96
CA ARG A 81 4.90 6.41 7.98
C ARG A 81 6.01 7.31 7.43
N GLY A 82 5.69 8.46 6.83
CA GLY A 82 6.68 9.44 6.36
C GLY A 82 6.72 9.69 4.84
N ALA A 83 5.77 9.13 4.08
CA ALA A 83 5.56 9.55 2.69
C ALA A 83 5.06 11.00 2.65
N ASP A 84 5.38 11.71 1.57
CA ASP A 84 5.07 13.14 1.41
C ASP A 84 3.75 13.38 0.70
N ASN A 85 3.42 12.54 -0.29
CA ASN A 85 2.25 12.72 -1.15
C ASN A 85 1.57 11.39 -1.44
N GLY A 86 0.33 11.47 -1.94
CA GLY A 86 -0.46 10.31 -2.31
C GLY A 86 -1.41 10.57 -3.48
N TYR A 87 -1.54 9.59 -4.38
CA TYR A 87 -2.47 9.63 -5.51
C TYR A 87 -3.29 8.34 -5.56
N LEU A 88 -4.61 8.49 -5.63
CA LEU A 88 -5.55 7.41 -5.87
C LEU A 88 -6.07 7.53 -7.31
N LEU A 89 -5.92 6.45 -8.09
CA LEU A 89 -6.48 6.27 -9.43
C LEU A 89 -7.74 5.40 -9.40
#